data_AF-A0A242MUQ2-F1
#
_entry.id   AF-A0A242MUQ2-F1
#
_cell.length_a   1.000
_cell.length_b   1.000
_cell.length_c   1.000
_cell.angle_alpha   90.00
_cell.angle_beta   90.00
_cell.angle_gamma   90.00
#
_symmetry.space_group_name_H-M   'P 1'
#
loop_
_entity.id
_entity.type
_entity.pdbx_description
1 polymer ?
#
loop_
_entity_poly.entity_id
_entity_poly.type
_entity_poly.pdbx_seq_one_letter_code
_entity_poly.pdbx_strand_id
1 'polypeptide(L)'
;MSFLTDVFASQPKRREIHVICDNVSSHKTQRVADFLTATRNVRLHFTPTYSSGLNQVENWFSRIQRDVIARGVFTSVKDLDRKLMRFIREHNQNQNPKPIKWKYGDPSVEFTRCQVNYAMD
;
A
#
# COMPACT_ATOMS: atom_id res chain seq x y z
N MET A 1 12.44 7.86 -5.31
CA MET A 1 13.15 6.79 -4.56
C MET A 1 13.48 7.19 -3.13
N SER A 2 13.72 8.47 -2.81
CA SER A 2 14.03 8.94 -1.43
C SER A 2 13.08 8.39 -0.37
N PHE A 3 11.77 8.45 -0.63
CA PHE A 3 10.76 7.93 0.31
C PHE A 3 11.00 6.47 0.73
N LEU A 4 11.23 5.56 -0.23
CA LEU A 4 11.45 4.15 0.11
C LEU A 4 12.78 3.94 0.85
N THR A 5 13.81 4.71 0.49
CA THR A 5 15.08 4.72 1.21
C THR A 5 14.88 5.12 2.67
N ASP A 6 14.12 6.19 2.94
CA ASP A 6 13.84 6.67 4.29
C ASP A 6 13.00 5.66 5.09
N VAL A 7 11.96 5.10 4.47
CA VAL A 7 11.13 4.06 5.09
C VAL A 7 11.96 2.84 5.45
N PHE A 8 12.82 2.35 4.56
CA PHE A 8 13.63 1.16 4.83
C PHE A 8 14.75 1.44 5.83
N ALA A 9 15.34 2.64 5.82
CA ALA A 9 16.31 3.07 6.82
C ALA A 9 15.71 3.15 8.24
N SER A 10 14.40 3.42 8.35
CA SER A 10 13.69 3.44 9.65
C SER A 10 13.44 2.06 10.26
N GLN A 11 13.63 0.98 9.49
CA GLN A 11 13.38 -0.39 9.97
C GLN A 11 14.63 -1.02 10.60
N PRO A 12 14.46 -1.94 11.58
CA PRO A 12 15.59 -2.67 12.14
C PRO A 12 16.43 -3.37 11.06
N LYS A 13 17.75 -3.31 11.20
CA LYS A 13 18.68 -3.99 10.28
C LYS A 13 18.32 -5.47 10.18
N ARG A 14 18.29 -6.01 8.96
CA ARG A 14 17.97 -7.41 8.63
C ARG A 14 16.49 -7.82 8.77
N ARG A 15 15.57 -6.90 9.09
CA ARG A 15 14.13 -7.19 9.01
C ARG A 15 13.71 -7.33 7.55
N GLU A 16 12.99 -8.39 7.24
CA GLU A 16 12.39 -8.56 5.93
C GLU A 16 11.17 -7.64 5.78
N ILE A 17 11.11 -6.92 4.68
CA ILE A 17 10.08 -5.93 4.37
C ILE A 17 9.29 -6.43 3.18
N HIS A 18 7.99 -6.65 3.39
CA HIS A 18 7.06 -7.07 2.35
C HIS A 18 6.23 -5.86 1.91
N VAL A 19 6.36 -5.50 0.64
CA VAL A 19 5.58 -4.44 0.01
C VAL A 19 4.50 -5.08 -0.84
N ILE A 20 3.24 -4.71 -0.62
CA ILE A 20 2.11 -5.16 -1.44
C ILE A 20 1.78 -4.03 -2.41
N CYS A 21 1.83 -4.31 -3.71
CA CYS A 21 1.59 -3.36 -4.80
C CYS A 21 0.41 -3.81 -5.67
N ASP A 22 -0.25 -2.86 -6.32
CA ASP A 22 -1.15 -3.16 -7.44
C ASP A 22 -0.35 -3.45 -8.72
N ASN A 23 -1.06 -3.84 -9.79
CA ASN A 23 -0.42 -4.37 -11.00
C ASN A 23 0.00 -3.29 -12.01
N VAL A 24 0.04 -2.02 -11.61
CA VAL A 24 0.40 -0.90 -12.51
C VAL A 24 1.85 -0.99 -12.99
N SER A 25 2.09 -0.60 -14.25
CA SER A 25 3.39 -0.75 -14.92
C SER A 25 4.52 0.05 -14.25
N SER A 26 4.21 1.13 -13.53
CA SER A 26 5.18 1.95 -12.81
C SER A 26 5.95 1.16 -11.73
N HIS A 27 5.37 0.07 -11.21
CA HIS A 27 6.02 -0.83 -10.25
C HIS A 27 6.97 -1.86 -10.88
N LYS A 28 6.99 -1.96 -12.21
CA LYS A 28 7.76 -2.97 -12.97
C LYS A 28 8.87 -2.36 -13.84
N THR A 29 9.28 -1.14 -13.53
CA THR A 29 10.33 -0.45 -14.28
C THR A 29 11.70 -1.04 -13.96
N GLN A 30 12.66 -0.92 -14.90
CA GLN A 30 14.05 -1.36 -14.69
C GLN A 30 14.64 -0.75 -13.41
N ARG A 31 14.37 0.52 -13.14
CA ARG A 31 14.82 1.21 -11.93
C ARG A 31 14.33 0.55 -10.63
N VAL A 32 13.13 -0.03 -10.64
CA VAL A 32 12.60 -0.79 -9.49
C VAL A 32 13.30 -2.15 -9.39
N ALA A 33 13.52 -2.83 -10.52
CA ALA A 33 14.26 -4.09 -10.54
C ALA A 33 15.69 -3.92 -10.00
N ASP A 34 16.43 -2.92 -10.47
CA ASP A 34 17.80 -2.62 -10.03
C ASP A 34 17.85 -2.35 -8.52
N PHE A 35 16.86 -1.59 -8.02
CA PHE A 35 16.74 -1.29 -6.59
C PHE A 35 16.51 -2.56 -5.75
N LEU A 36 15.69 -3.50 -6.22
CA LEU A 36 15.41 -4.74 -5.49
C LEU A 36 16.61 -5.69 -5.49
N THR A 37 17.35 -5.78 -6.59
CA THR A 37 18.61 -6.54 -6.65
C THR A 37 19.64 -5.99 -5.67
N ALA A 38 19.71 -4.66 -5.51
CA ALA A 38 20.60 -4.02 -4.55
C ALA A 38 20.16 -4.19 -3.08
N THR A 39 18.88 -4.52 -2.82
CA THR A 39 18.28 -4.51 -1.49
C THR A 39 17.83 -5.91 -1.05
N ARG A 40 18.67 -6.63 -0.30
CA ARG A 40 18.43 -8.05 0.05
C ARG A 40 17.24 -8.32 0.98
N ASN A 41 16.68 -7.30 1.64
CA ASN A 41 15.64 -7.48 2.65
C ASN A 41 14.25 -6.93 2.24
N VAL A 42 14.05 -6.58 0.97
CA VAL A 42 12.76 -6.07 0.47
C VAL A 42 12.18 -7.01 -0.56
N ARG A 43 10.90 -7.37 -0.42
CA ARG A 43 10.14 -8.19 -1.37
C ARG A 43 8.88 -7.47 -1.82
N LEU A 44 8.62 -7.44 -3.12
CA LEU A 44 7.36 -6.96 -3.69
C LEU A 44 6.42 -8.13 -3.95
N HIS A 45 5.16 -7.93 -3.57
CA HIS A 45 4.04 -8.82 -3.81
C HIS A 45 3.00 -8.06 -4.61
N PHE A 46 2.53 -8.64 -5.71
CA PHE A 46 1.50 -8.01 -6.53
C PHE A 46 0.14 -8.60 -6.23
N THR A 47 -0.88 -7.76 -6.10
CA THR A 47 -2.26 -8.25 -6.01
C THR A 47 -2.67 -8.94 -7.32
N PRO A 48 -3.55 -9.96 -7.27
CA PRO A 48 -4.11 -10.56 -8.48
C PRO A 48 -4.80 -9.51 -9.34
N THR A 49 -4.81 -9.73 -10.66
CA THR A 49 -5.51 -8.84 -11.60
C THR A 49 -6.99 -8.73 -11.21
N TYR A 50 -7.54 -7.51 -11.34
CA TYR A 50 -8.92 -7.18 -10.96
C TYR A 50 -9.25 -7.35 -9.47
N SER A 51 -8.24 -7.40 -8.59
CA SER A 51 -8.43 -7.53 -7.14
C SER A 51 -8.05 -6.26 -6.36
N SER A 52 -8.54 -5.10 -6.83
CA SER A 52 -8.39 -3.79 -6.18
C SER A 52 -8.75 -3.80 -4.69
N GLY A 53 -9.80 -4.54 -4.33
CA GLY A 53 -10.24 -4.69 -2.94
C GLY A 53 -9.22 -5.35 -2.00
N LEU A 54 -8.19 -6.03 -2.51
CA LEU A 54 -7.10 -6.58 -1.71
C LEU A 54 -5.99 -5.55 -1.41
N ASN A 55 -5.96 -4.44 -2.15
CA ASN A 55 -5.01 -3.36 -1.91
C ASN A 55 -5.51 -2.45 -0.79
N GLN A 56 -4.79 -2.45 0.35
CA GLN A 56 -5.17 -1.62 1.50
C GLN A 56 -5.15 -0.12 1.20
N VAL A 57 -4.27 0.33 0.30
CA VAL A 57 -4.19 1.74 -0.10
C VAL A 57 -5.46 2.17 -0.84
N GLU A 58 -5.99 1.33 -1.71
CA GLU A 58 -7.23 1.61 -2.45
C GLU A 58 -8.45 1.64 -1.52
N ASN A 59 -8.50 0.73 -0.54
CA ASN A 59 -9.54 0.77 0.49
C ASN A 59 -9.45 2.05 1.34
N TRP A 60 -8.24 2.50 1.66
CA TRP A 60 -8.00 3.74 2.38
C TRP A 60 -8.46 4.97 1.56
N PHE A 61 -8.14 5.02 0.27
CA PHE A 61 -8.62 6.07 -0.63
C PHE A 61 -10.14 6.05 -0.78
N SER A 62 -10.76 4.88 -0.85
CA SER A 62 -12.22 4.73 -0.86
C SER A 62 -12.86 5.31 0.41
N ARG A 63 -12.18 5.23 1.55
CA ARG A 63 -12.63 5.86 2.79
C ARG A 63 -12.49 7.39 2.74
N ILE A 64 -11.35 7.90 2.32
CA ILE A 64 -11.15 9.36 2.12
C ILE A 64 -12.21 9.92 1.16
N GLN A 65 -12.48 9.21 0.06
CA GLN A 65 -13.49 9.62 -0.91
C GLN A 65 -14.87 9.76 -0.25
N ARG A 66 -15.29 8.79 0.56
CA ARG A 66 -16.61 8.81 1.22
C ARG A 66 -16.69 9.84 2.35
N ASP A 67 -15.66 9.89 3.19
CA ASP A 67 -15.70 10.63 4.46
C ASP A 67 -15.32 12.11 4.29
N VAL A 68 -14.45 12.42 3.32
CA VAL A 68 -13.95 13.78 3.11
C VAL A 68 -14.45 14.36 1.80
N ILE A 69 -14.25 13.67 0.67
CA ILE A 69 -14.43 14.27 -0.67
C ILE A 69 -15.91 14.38 -1.03
N ALA A 70 -16.68 13.28 -0.96
CA ALA A 70 -18.06 13.21 -1.42
C ALA A 70 -19.03 14.10 -0.63
N ARG A 71 -18.67 14.45 0.61
CA ARG A 71 -19.50 15.27 1.53
C ARG A 71 -18.87 16.63 1.84
N GLY A 72 -17.70 16.92 1.26
CA GLY A 72 -16.94 18.13 1.54
C GLY A 72 -17.29 19.26 0.60
N VAL A 73 -17.42 20.47 1.16
CA VAL A 73 -17.39 21.72 0.38
C VAL A 73 -15.98 22.26 0.44
N PHE A 74 -15.39 22.63 -0.70
CA PHE A 74 -14.01 23.12 -0.78
C PHE A 74 -13.97 24.44 -1.53
N THR A 75 -13.38 25.46 -0.93
CA THR A 75 -13.29 26.81 -1.54
C THR A 75 -12.02 27.01 -2.36
N SER A 76 -11.04 26.11 -2.21
CA SER A 76 -9.77 26.10 -2.95
C SER A 76 -9.08 24.75 -2.80
N VAL A 77 -8.07 24.51 -3.64
CA VAL A 77 -7.18 23.33 -3.50
C VAL A 77 -6.47 23.32 -2.14
N LYS A 78 -6.07 24.49 -1.63
CA LYS A 78 -5.44 24.61 -0.30
C LYS A 78 -6.40 24.24 0.83
N ASP A 79 -7.70 24.49 0.65
CA ASP A 79 -8.71 24.08 1.61
C ASP A 79 -8.97 22.57 1.58
N LEU A 80 -8.97 21.95 0.39
CA LEU A 80 -8.99 20.50 0.23
C LEU A 80 -7.79 19.83 0.92
N ASP A 81 -6.57 20.30 0.64
CA ASP A 81 -5.33 19.79 1.25
C ASP A 81 -5.41 19.84 2.79
N ARG A 82 -5.79 20.99 3.35
CA ARG A 82 -5.95 21.15 4.80
C ARG A 82 -6.94 20.15 5.38
N LYS A 83 -8.08 19.94 4.73
CA LYS A 83 -9.14 19.02 5.19
C LYS A 83 -8.69 17.56 5.10
N LEU A 84 -8.01 17.17 4.02
CA LEU A 84 -7.41 15.84 3.86
C LEU A 84 -6.37 15.57 4.95
N MET A 85 -5.43 16.50 5.16
CA MET A 85 -4.38 16.36 6.16
C MET A 85 -4.94 16.34 7.59
N ARG A 86 -6.01 17.08 7.86
CA ARG A 86 -6.72 16.99 9.15
C ARG A 86 -7.30 15.59 9.36
N PHE A 87 -8.03 15.06 8.37
CA PHE A 87 -8.61 13.72 8.44
C PHE A 87 -7.55 12.64 8.68
N ILE A 88 -6.41 12.71 7.98
CA ILE A 88 -5.30 11.77 8.15
C ILE A 88 -4.74 11.82 9.58
N ARG A 89 -4.51 13.03 10.12
CA ARG A 89 -4.00 13.19 11.50
C ARG A 89 -4.98 12.65 12.53
N GLU A 90 -6.26 13.00 12.41
CA GLU A 90 -7.32 12.52 13.31
C GLU A 90 -7.44 10.99 13.26
N HIS A 91 -7.37 10.39 12.07
CA HIS A 91 -7.37 8.94 11.93
C HIS A 91 -6.18 8.29 12.64
N ASN A 92 -4.96 8.80 12.42
CA ASN A 92 -3.75 8.24 13.00
C ASN A 92 -3.69 8.40 14.53
N GLN A 93 -4.16 9.54 15.06
CA GLN A 93 -4.07 9.85 16.49
C GLN A 93 -5.22 9.25 17.30
N ASN A 94 -6.45 9.30 16.77
CA ASN A 94 -7.65 9.10 17.58
C ASN A 94 -8.37 7.78 17.32
N GLN A 95 -8.09 7.10 16.19
CA GLN A 95 -8.87 5.92 15.79
C GLN A 95 -8.16 4.58 16.00
N ASN A 96 -6.95 4.58 16.58
CA ASN A 96 -6.11 3.39 16.76
C ASN A 96 -6.18 2.47 15.51
N PRO A 97 -5.64 2.93 14.37
CA PRO A 97 -5.89 2.34 13.06
C PRO A 97 -5.66 0.83 13.09
N LYS A 98 -6.73 0.07 12.85
CA LYS A 98 -6.67 -1.40 12.79
C LYS A 98 -6.50 -1.83 11.34
N PRO A 99 -5.75 -2.92 11.08
CA PRO A 99 -5.75 -3.56 9.78
C PRO A 99 -7.19 -3.81 9.32
N ILE A 100 -7.48 -3.49 8.06
CA ILE A 100 -8.80 -3.70 7.49
C ILE A 100 -9.06 -5.20 7.48
N LYS A 101 -10.06 -5.65 8.25
CA LYS A 101 -10.48 -7.04 8.27
C LYS A 101 -11.30 -7.30 7.02
N TRP A 102 -10.72 -8.01 6.06
CA TRP A 102 -11.43 -8.52 4.90
C TRP A 102 -11.94 -9.94 5.18
N LYS A 103 -13.07 -10.28 4.56
CA LYS A 103 -13.52 -11.66 4.36
C LYS A 103 -13.63 -11.85 2.85
N TYR A 104 -12.84 -12.77 2.29
CA TYR A 104 -12.96 -13.15 0.90
C TYR A 104 -14.04 -14.24 0.83
N GLY A 105 -15.06 -14.02 0.00
CA GLY A 105 -16.30 -14.82 0.00
C GLY A 105 -16.30 -16.01 -0.95
N ASP A 106 -15.24 -16.20 -1.74
CA ASP A 106 -15.16 -17.32 -2.68
C ASP A 106 -14.20 -18.40 -2.13
N PRO A 107 -14.73 -19.54 -1.65
CA PRO A 107 -13.93 -20.63 -1.10
C PRO A 107 -13.19 -21.45 -2.18
N SER A 108 -13.41 -21.18 -3.47
CA SER A 108 -12.75 -21.89 -4.57
C SER A 108 -11.39 -21.29 -4.96
N VAL A 109 -11.08 -20.09 -4.49
CA VAL A 109 -9.77 -19.44 -4.72
C VAL A 109 -8.88 -19.72 -3.52
N GLU A 110 -8.06 -20.76 -3.64
CA GLU A 110 -6.97 -20.99 -2.71
C GLU A 110 -5.91 -19.92 -2.95
N PHE A 111 -5.80 -18.94 -2.05
CA PHE A 111 -4.59 -18.12 -1.97
C PHE A 111 -3.48 -19.04 -1.50
N THR A 112 -2.80 -19.72 -2.43
CA THR A 112 -1.61 -20.50 -2.12
C THR A 112 -0.68 -19.55 -1.40
N ARG A 113 -0.45 -19.84 -0.10
CA ARG A 113 0.55 -19.19 0.74
C ARG A 113 1.75 -18.86 -0.11
N CYS A 114 2.07 -17.56 -0.23
CA CYS A 114 3.13 -17.01 -1.06
C CYS A 114 4.29 -18.01 -1.19
N GLN A 115 4.30 -18.78 -2.29
CA GLN A 115 5.38 -19.73 -2.56
C GLN A 115 6.53 -18.89 -3.09
N VAL A 116 7.52 -18.73 -2.25
CA VAL A 116 8.81 -18.14 -2.60
C VAL A 116 9.50 -19.13 -3.52
N ASN A 117 9.24 -19.04 -4.82
CA ASN A 117 10.02 -19.78 -5.81
C ASN A 117 11.35 -19.04 -5.99
N TYR A 118 12.38 -19.53 -5.31
CA TYR A 118 13.76 -19.27 -5.72
C TYR A 118 13.99 -20.02 -7.03
N ALA A 119 13.98 -19.29 -8.15
CA ALA A 119 14.69 -19.72 -9.33
C ALA A 119 16.04 -18.99 -9.31
N MET A 120 17.06 -19.69 -8.85
CA MET A 120 18.45 -19.37 -9.18
C MET A 120 18.71 -20.06 -10.52
N ASP A 121 18.93 -19.28 -11.56
CA ASP A 121 19.77 -19.59 -12.73
C ASP A 121 20.25 -18.26 -13.32
#